data_AF-A0A7W4EYB1-F1
#
_entry.id   AF-A0A7W4EYB1-F1
#
_cell.length_a   1.000
_cell.length_b   1.000
_cell.length_c   1.000
_cell.angle_alpha   90.00
_cell.angle_beta   90.00
_cell.angle_gamma   90.00
#
_symmetry.space_group_name_H-M   'P 1'
#
loop_
_entity.id
_entity.type
_entity.pdbx_description
1 polymer ?
#
loop_
_entity_poly.entity_id
_entity_poly.type
_entity_poly.pdbx_seq_one_letter_code
_entity_poly.pdbx_strand_id
1 'polypeptide(L)'
;MEQKDKEQMEQLITPEEYNEKHEIFFNDDKAKSQILATALQVSQEEFKAVQDWFLLLLQKLCKLEFDNGHIIIDELTICLEKTSANLSLNANKLILAKLIYYNNIIQSGYLQSSIFGIITKFLNDEIEQHMAGADFTFEEFTALSEYLKHNFYVSPNGDLLENLIKIEKRNKIFTKANDEEKLAIIKNLLQIIDDTEFHHDIVIFKKILDFIKISDEKTIYYVKNFIPKNQQGCYLITNKILNLAHSEGKFDLYVKTLKWLDSARGKEPSKGWLTNFNELKNELGKEILQEITDEILKLESLAYHDFGSYSWPDDVMKRFIKSAQWIKELH
;
A
#
# COMPACT_ATOMS: atom_id res chain seq x y z
N MET A 1 -29.48 -22.15 26.03
CA MET A 1 -28.26 -21.32 25.93
C MET A 1 -28.22 -20.53 24.63
N GLU A 2 -28.82 -21.02 23.53
CA GLU A 2 -28.78 -20.36 22.21
C GLU A 2 -29.69 -19.13 22.03
N GLN A 3 -30.74 -18.96 22.83
CA GLN A 3 -31.73 -17.89 22.60
C GLN A 3 -31.30 -16.54 23.20
N LYS A 4 -30.56 -16.59 24.31
CA LYS A 4 -30.08 -15.41 25.05
C LYS A 4 -28.89 -14.73 24.34
N ASP A 5 -28.03 -15.53 23.72
CA ASP A 5 -26.91 -15.04 22.90
C ASP A 5 -27.41 -14.42 21.58
N LYS A 6 -28.51 -14.95 21.04
CA LYS A 6 -29.18 -14.42 19.84
C LYS A 6 -29.95 -13.12 20.12
N GLU A 7 -30.66 -13.04 21.24
CA GLU A 7 -31.31 -11.81 21.71
C GLU A 7 -30.30 -10.71 22.08
N GLN A 8 -29.14 -11.05 22.67
CA GLN A 8 -28.06 -10.08 22.90
C GLN A 8 -27.47 -9.54 21.58
N MET A 9 -27.31 -10.40 20.57
CA MET A 9 -26.89 -9.97 19.24
C MET A 9 -27.93 -9.10 18.53
N GLU A 10 -29.21 -9.46 18.57
CA GLU A 10 -30.28 -8.66 17.96
C GLU A 10 -30.48 -7.31 18.67
N GLN A 11 -30.21 -7.22 19.97
CA GLN A 11 -30.22 -5.95 20.73
C GLN A 11 -28.97 -5.09 20.48
N LEU A 12 -27.85 -5.68 20.06
CA LEU A 12 -26.65 -4.93 19.62
C LEU A 12 -26.81 -4.36 18.20
N ILE A 13 -27.78 -4.85 17.41
CA ILE A 13 -28.10 -4.41 16.05
C ILE A 13 -29.43 -3.64 16.05
N THR A 14 -29.67 -2.79 17.05
CA THR A 14 -30.62 -1.67 16.86
C THR A 14 -30.01 -0.67 15.87
N PRO A 15 -30.79 -0.07 14.95
CA PRO A 15 -30.30 0.96 14.06
C PRO A 15 -30.02 2.22 14.87
N GLU A 16 -28.86 2.26 15.51
CA GLU A 16 -28.31 3.44 16.15
C GLU A 16 -27.54 4.25 15.10
N GLU A 17 -27.73 5.56 15.14
CA GLU A 17 -27.22 6.53 14.17
C GLU A 17 -25.69 6.46 14.06
N TYR A 18 -25.20 5.99 12.91
CA TYR A 18 -23.85 6.30 12.45
C TYR A 18 -23.94 7.48 11.47
N ASN A 19 -22.95 8.37 11.49
CA ASN A 19 -23.03 9.63 10.74
C ASN A 19 -23.15 9.42 9.21
N GLU A 20 -23.60 10.47 8.50
CA GLU A 20 -23.79 10.45 7.03
C GLU A 20 -22.52 10.01 6.26
N LYS A 21 -21.32 10.35 6.76
CA LYS A 21 -20.06 9.93 6.13
C LYS A 21 -19.84 8.42 6.21
N HIS A 22 -20.17 7.80 7.34
CA HIS A 22 -20.13 6.35 7.51
C HIS A 22 -21.12 5.65 6.58
N GLU A 23 -22.31 6.21 6.37
CA GLU A 23 -23.31 5.66 5.45
C GLU A 23 -22.88 5.74 3.99
N ILE A 24 -22.37 6.89 3.56
CA ILE A 24 -21.83 7.06 2.20
C ILE A 24 -20.69 6.06 1.97
N PHE A 25 -19.77 5.95 2.93
CA PHE A 25 -18.65 5.02 2.84
C PHE A 25 -19.11 3.56 2.76
N PHE A 26 -19.97 3.13 3.68
CA PHE A 26 -20.45 1.76 3.75
C PHE A 26 -21.19 1.34 2.48
N ASN A 27 -22.02 2.21 1.92
CA ASN A 27 -22.78 1.90 0.71
C ASN A 27 -21.89 1.78 -0.54
N ASP A 28 -20.88 2.63 -0.69
CA ASP A 28 -19.89 2.53 -1.79
C ASP A 28 -19.04 1.27 -1.65
N ASP A 29 -18.52 1.00 -0.45
CA ASP A 29 -17.78 -0.21 -0.11
C ASP A 29 -18.61 -1.47 -0.37
N LYS A 30 -19.90 -1.49 -0.01
CA LYS A 30 -20.79 -2.63 -0.24
C LYS A 30 -20.88 -3.00 -1.72
N ALA A 31 -20.99 -2.03 -2.63
CA ALA A 31 -21.04 -2.29 -4.06
C ALA A 31 -19.73 -2.91 -4.58
N LYS A 32 -18.58 -2.38 -4.16
CA LYS A 32 -17.25 -2.88 -4.55
C LYS A 32 -16.96 -4.25 -3.95
N SER A 33 -17.24 -4.42 -2.66
CA SER A 33 -17.04 -5.68 -1.95
C SER A 33 -17.96 -6.80 -2.45
N GLN A 34 -19.12 -6.48 -3.04
CA GLN A 34 -19.96 -7.48 -3.72
C GLN A 34 -19.26 -8.08 -4.95
N ILE A 35 -18.55 -7.26 -5.74
CA ILE A 35 -17.77 -7.74 -6.90
C ILE A 35 -16.63 -8.65 -6.42
N LEU A 36 -15.91 -8.26 -5.37
CA LEU A 36 -14.86 -9.08 -4.78
C LEU A 36 -15.43 -10.40 -4.22
N ALA A 37 -16.56 -10.35 -3.52
CA ALA A 37 -17.23 -11.53 -2.98
C ALA A 37 -17.58 -12.53 -4.09
N THR A 38 -18.06 -12.06 -5.23
CA THR A 38 -18.32 -12.91 -6.41
C THR A 38 -17.03 -13.54 -6.93
N ALA A 39 -15.94 -12.78 -7.05
CA ALA A 39 -14.65 -13.31 -7.48
C ALA A 39 -14.07 -14.35 -6.51
N LEU A 40 -14.29 -14.16 -5.21
CA LEU A 40 -13.91 -15.09 -4.14
C LEU A 40 -14.92 -16.25 -3.95
N GLN A 41 -16.02 -16.30 -4.72
CA GLN A 41 -17.07 -17.32 -4.57
C GLN A 41 -17.71 -17.38 -3.17
N VAL A 42 -17.87 -16.23 -2.51
CA VAL A 42 -18.53 -16.10 -1.21
C VAL A 42 -20.04 -16.17 -1.37
N SER A 43 -20.74 -16.94 -0.51
CA SER A 43 -22.20 -17.03 -0.58
C SER A 43 -22.89 -15.72 -0.18
N GLN A 44 -24.16 -15.54 -0.53
CA GLN A 44 -24.90 -14.33 -0.14
C GLN A 44 -25.13 -14.25 1.37
N GLU A 45 -25.33 -15.39 2.03
CA GLU A 45 -25.46 -15.48 3.48
C GLU A 45 -24.16 -15.07 4.18
N GLU A 46 -23.03 -15.59 3.71
CA GLU A 46 -21.70 -15.23 4.22
C GLU A 46 -21.38 -13.76 3.95
N PHE A 47 -21.67 -13.29 2.73
CA PHE A 47 -21.50 -11.88 2.37
C PHE A 47 -22.28 -10.98 3.31
N LYS A 48 -23.56 -11.30 3.58
CA LYS A 48 -24.39 -10.55 4.53
C LYS A 48 -23.76 -10.56 5.93
N ALA A 49 -23.30 -11.70 6.42
CA ALA A 49 -22.65 -11.78 7.74
C ALA A 49 -21.39 -10.90 7.84
N VAL A 50 -20.57 -10.87 6.77
CA VAL A 50 -19.42 -9.96 6.70
C VAL A 50 -19.88 -8.50 6.73
N GLN A 51 -20.88 -8.12 5.92
CA GLN A 51 -21.39 -6.74 5.89
C GLN A 51 -21.97 -6.31 7.25
N ASP A 52 -22.70 -7.21 7.91
CA ASP A 52 -23.30 -6.94 9.23
C ASP A 52 -22.20 -6.66 10.29
N TRP A 53 -21.06 -7.37 10.24
CA TRP A 53 -19.94 -7.09 11.13
C TRP A 53 -19.27 -5.74 10.85
N PHE A 54 -19.05 -5.39 9.58
CA PHE A 54 -18.48 -4.08 9.24
C PHE A 54 -19.44 -2.93 9.55
N LEU A 55 -20.74 -3.15 9.47
CA LEU A 55 -21.74 -2.19 9.93
C LEU A 55 -21.63 -1.98 11.46
N LEU A 56 -21.50 -3.06 12.23
CA LEU A 56 -21.27 -2.99 13.68
C LEU A 56 -19.98 -2.23 14.00
N LEU A 57 -18.90 -2.47 13.26
CA LEU A 57 -17.65 -1.72 13.41
C LEU A 57 -17.87 -0.20 13.26
N LEU A 58 -18.59 0.24 12.22
CA LEU A 58 -18.88 1.67 12.01
C LEU A 58 -19.77 2.26 13.12
N GLN A 59 -20.76 1.51 13.60
CA GLN A 59 -21.61 1.93 14.72
C GLN A 59 -20.78 2.10 16.01
N LYS A 60 -19.87 1.17 16.29
CA LYS A 60 -19.00 1.21 17.47
C LYS A 60 -17.94 2.29 17.37
N LEU A 61 -17.42 2.57 16.18
CA LEU A 61 -16.50 3.68 15.92
C LEU A 61 -17.08 5.04 16.34
N CYS A 62 -18.38 5.26 16.13
CA CYS A 62 -19.06 6.50 16.56
C CYS A 62 -19.11 6.68 18.07
N LYS A 63 -18.99 5.58 18.84
CA LYS A 63 -19.13 5.55 20.30
C LYS A 63 -17.78 5.38 21.02
N LEU A 64 -16.69 5.29 20.26
CA LEU A 64 -15.37 5.01 20.79
C LEU A 64 -14.83 6.25 21.52
N GLU A 65 -14.65 6.12 22.84
CA GLU A 65 -14.15 7.14 23.76
C GLU A 65 -13.07 6.56 24.70
N PHE A 66 -12.13 7.40 25.17
CA PHE A 66 -10.96 6.92 25.93
C PHE A 66 -11.32 5.94 27.06
N ASP A 67 -12.39 6.24 27.79
CA ASP A 67 -12.82 5.48 28.97
C ASP A 67 -13.48 4.14 28.63
N ASN A 68 -14.04 3.99 27.42
CA ASN A 68 -14.77 2.78 26.99
C ASN A 68 -14.07 1.98 25.89
N GLY A 69 -12.95 2.48 25.35
CA GLY A 69 -12.31 1.93 24.16
C GLY A 69 -11.97 0.45 24.28
N HIS A 70 -11.42 0.01 25.42
CA HIS A 70 -11.09 -1.39 25.66
C HIS A 70 -12.32 -2.31 25.62
N ILE A 71 -13.44 -1.90 26.21
CA ILE A 71 -14.70 -2.67 26.21
C ILE A 71 -15.22 -2.83 24.78
N ILE A 72 -15.23 -1.72 24.03
CA ILE A 72 -15.69 -1.74 22.63
C ILE A 72 -14.80 -2.62 21.75
N ILE A 73 -13.47 -2.57 21.92
CA ILE A 73 -12.56 -3.44 21.19
C ILE A 73 -12.79 -4.91 21.54
N ASP A 74 -12.91 -5.25 22.83
CA ASP A 74 -13.18 -6.62 23.26
C ASP A 74 -14.49 -7.16 22.67
N GLU A 75 -15.55 -6.33 22.66
CA GLU A 75 -16.82 -6.66 21.99
C GLU A 75 -16.63 -6.93 20.49
N LEU A 76 -15.92 -6.04 19.78
CA LEU A 76 -15.67 -6.16 18.35
C LEU A 76 -14.87 -7.42 18.02
N THR A 77 -13.83 -7.73 18.82
CA THR A 77 -13.01 -8.93 18.68
C THR A 77 -13.85 -10.19 18.87
N ILE A 78 -14.61 -10.30 19.97
CA ILE A 78 -15.45 -11.47 20.22
C ILE A 78 -16.50 -11.67 19.11
N CYS A 79 -17.11 -10.58 18.63
CA CYS A 79 -18.05 -10.63 17.53
C CYS A 79 -17.37 -11.06 16.21
N LEU A 80 -16.17 -10.56 15.93
CA LEU A 80 -15.42 -10.94 14.74
C LEU A 80 -15.04 -12.42 14.79
N GLU A 81 -14.46 -12.89 15.90
CA GLU A 81 -14.07 -14.29 16.10
C GLU A 81 -15.26 -15.24 15.90
N LYS A 82 -16.41 -14.92 16.50
CA LYS A 82 -17.64 -15.71 16.31
C LYS A 82 -18.13 -15.69 14.87
N THR A 83 -18.01 -14.55 14.20
CA THR A 83 -18.39 -14.42 12.79
C THR A 83 -17.46 -15.26 11.92
N SER A 84 -16.15 -15.02 12.00
CA SER A 84 -15.11 -15.71 11.23
C SER A 84 -15.10 -17.23 11.43
N ALA A 85 -15.38 -17.72 12.65
CA ALA A 85 -15.45 -19.16 12.94
C ALA A 85 -16.59 -19.90 12.21
N ASN A 86 -17.65 -19.18 11.82
CA ASN A 86 -18.80 -19.75 11.11
C ASN A 86 -18.74 -19.51 9.59
N LEU A 87 -17.69 -18.88 9.10
CA LEU A 87 -17.51 -18.50 7.71
C LEU A 87 -16.51 -19.40 6.98
N SER A 88 -16.68 -19.52 5.66
CA SER A 88 -15.72 -20.17 4.77
C SER A 88 -14.37 -19.44 4.76
N LEU A 89 -13.34 -20.13 4.29
CA LEU A 89 -12.02 -19.52 4.07
C LEU A 89 -12.09 -18.35 3.08
N ASN A 90 -12.96 -18.44 2.06
CA ASN A 90 -13.12 -17.37 1.08
C ASN A 90 -13.81 -16.14 1.67
N ALA A 91 -14.80 -16.34 2.55
CA ALA A 91 -15.40 -15.24 3.30
C ALA A 91 -14.39 -14.59 4.27
N ASN A 92 -13.48 -15.37 4.85
CA ASN A 92 -12.37 -14.83 5.65
C ASN A 92 -11.37 -14.00 4.81
N LYS A 93 -11.13 -14.35 3.54
CA LYS A 93 -10.36 -13.49 2.60
C LYS A 93 -11.06 -12.16 2.34
N LEU A 94 -12.40 -12.17 2.24
CA LEU A 94 -13.19 -10.95 2.11
C LEU A 94 -13.10 -10.07 3.35
N ILE A 95 -13.13 -10.67 4.55
CA ILE A 95 -12.89 -9.94 5.81
C ILE A 95 -11.51 -9.26 5.76
N LEU A 96 -10.45 -9.99 5.43
CA LEU A 96 -9.10 -9.43 5.31
C LEU A 96 -9.06 -8.23 4.34
N ALA A 97 -9.66 -8.37 3.16
CA ALA A 97 -9.71 -7.31 2.16
C ALA A 97 -10.38 -6.04 2.72
N LYS A 98 -11.51 -6.20 3.39
CA LYS A 98 -12.26 -5.08 3.99
C LYS A 98 -11.54 -4.50 5.20
N LEU A 99 -10.88 -5.30 6.05
CA LEU A 99 -10.07 -4.79 7.16
C LEU A 99 -8.95 -3.88 6.65
N ILE A 100 -8.24 -4.28 5.59
CA ILE A 100 -7.21 -3.46 4.93
C ILE A 100 -7.80 -2.14 4.42
N TYR A 101 -8.96 -2.19 3.77
CA TYR A 101 -9.63 -0.99 3.25
C TYR A 101 -10.09 -0.05 4.37
N TYR A 102 -10.74 -0.58 5.40
CA TYR A 102 -11.25 0.20 6.53
C TYR A 102 -10.10 0.82 7.33
N ASN A 103 -9.00 0.09 7.55
CA ASN A 103 -7.81 0.65 8.18
C ASN A 103 -7.30 1.87 7.39
N ASN A 104 -7.14 1.74 6.07
CA ASN A 104 -6.72 2.87 5.23
C ASN A 104 -7.64 4.09 5.33
N ILE A 105 -8.94 3.86 5.32
CA ILE A 105 -9.92 4.94 5.38
C ILE A 105 -9.96 5.59 6.77
N ILE A 106 -9.82 4.82 7.85
CA ILE A 106 -9.68 5.38 9.20
C ILE A 106 -8.38 6.20 9.27
N GLN A 107 -7.27 5.66 8.77
CA GLN A 107 -5.95 6.31 8.70
C GLN A 107 -5.94 7.61 7.89
N SER A 108 -6.92 7.83 7.01
CA SER A 108 -7.08 9.10 6.30
C SER A 108 -7.70 10.21 7.15
N GLY A 109 -8.29 9.86 8.30
CA GLY A 109 -9.11 10.77 9.10
C GLY A 109 -10.53 10.99 8.55
N TYR A 110 -10.91 10.34 7.44
CA TYR A 110 -12.25 10.44 6.86
C TYR A 110 -13.32 9.90 7.82
N LEU A 111 -13.08 8.74 8.42
CA LEU A 111 -13.92 8.16 9.48
C LEU A 111 -13.35 8.56 10.84
N GLN A 112 -13.69 9.78 11.27
CA GLN A 112 -13.20 10.35 12.52
C GLN A 112 -13.47 9.42 13.71
N SER A 113 -12.43 9.15 14.50
CA SER A 113 -12.51 8.43 15.77
C SER A 113 -11.75 9.21 16.83
N SER A 114 -12.36 9.40 18.01
CA SER A 114 -11.75 10.15 19.12
C SER A 114 -10.50 9.45 19.70
N ILE A 115 -10.37 8.13 19.48
CA ILE A 115 -9.22 7.32 19.91
C ILE A 115 -8.60 6.54 18.73
N PHE A 116 -8.16 7.29 17.74
CA PHE A 116 -7.51 6.77 16.54
C PHE A 116 -6.46 5.65 16.77
N GLY A 117 -5.64 5.77 17.82
CA GLY A 117 -4.59 4.79 18.11
C GLY A 117 -5.09 3.41 18.55
N ILE A 118 -6.18 3.34 19.32
CA ILE A 118 -6.74 2.06 19.81
C ILE A 118 -7.33 1.28 18.64
N ILE A 119 -8.15 1.94 17.82
CA ILE A 119 -8.78 1.27 16.68
C ILE A 119 -7.77 0.86 15.61
N THR A 120 -6.77 1.70 15.34
CA THR A 120 -5.67 1.38 14.43
C THR A 120 -4.96 0.10 14.85
N LYS A 121 -4.63 -0.01 16.14
CA LYS A 121 -3.96 -1.20 16.66
C LYS A 121 -4.83 -2.44 16.46
N PHE A 122 -6.09 -2.38 16.86
CA PHE A 122 -7.04 -3.47 16.68
C PHE A 122 -7.10 -3.93 15.21
N LEU A 123 -7.29 -3.02 14.26
CA LEU A 123 -7.38 -3.37 12.85
C LEU A 123 -6.09 -3.99 12.31
N ASN A 124 -4.92 -3.47 12.71
CA ASN A 124 -3.64 -4.03 12.31
C ASN A 124 -3.42 -5.45 12.87
N ASP A 125 -3.77 -5.68 14.13
CA ASP A 125 -3.68 -7.00 14.77
C ASP A 125 -4.61 -8.01 14.03
N GLU A 126 -5.84 -7.59 13.69
CA GLU A 126 -6.78 -8.42 12.92
C GLU A 126 -6.34 -8.68 11.47
N ILE A 127 -5.74 -7.68 10.80
CA ILE A 127 -5.16 -7.85 9.46
C ILE A 127 -4.07 -8.92 9.49
N GLU A 128 -3.13 -8.85 10.44
CA GLU A 128 -2.05 -9.83 10.57
C GLU A 128 -2.59 -11.23 10.86
N GLN A 129 -3.58 -11.35 11.76
CA GLN A 129 -4.21 -12.62 12.10
C GLN A 129 -4.92 -13.26 10.89
N HIS A 130 -5.75 -12.51 10.16
CA HIS A 130 -6.46 -13.02 9.01
C HIS A 130 -5.53 -13.30 7.82
N MET A 131 -4.47 -12.49 7.65
CA MET A 131 -3.42 -12.73 6.65
C MET A 131 -2.65 -14.02 6.94
N ALA A 132 -2.45 -14.36 8.21
CA ALA A 132 -1.78 -15.60 8.61
C ALA A 132 -2.57 -16.88 8.23
N GLY A 133 -3.88 -16.78 8.05
CA GLY A 133 -4.76 -17.88 7.64
C GLY A 133 -5.19 -17.86 6.16
N ALA A 134 -4.81 -16.83 5.40
CA ALA A 134 -5.31 -16.62 4.05
C ALA A 134 -4.27 -17.00 2.98
N ASP A 135 -4.64 -17.98 2.15
CA ASP A 135 -3.91 -18.32 0.93
C ASP A 135 -4.72 -17.86 -0.30
N PHE A 136 -4.08 -17.09 -1.18
CA PHE A 136 -4.69 -16.53 -2.38
C PHE A 136 -4.20 -17.25 -3.63
N THR A 137 -5.12 -17.54 -4.56
CA THR A 137 -4.76 -17.81 -5.96
C THR A 137 -4.40 -16.52 -6.70
N PHE A 138 -3.91 -16.66 -7.93
CA PHE A 138 -3.64 -15.50 -8.78
C PHE A 138 -4.90 -14.67 -9.04
N GLU A 139 -6.01 -15.31 -9.38
CA GLU A 139 -7.28 -14.65 -9.70
C GLU A 139 -7.85 -13.94 -8.47
N GLU A 140 -7.81 -14.59 -7.32
CA GLU A 140 -8.27 -14.02 -6.05
C GLU A 140 -7.41 -12.81 -5.65
N PHE A 141 -6.09 -12.90 -5.80
CA PHE A 141 -5.20 -11.78 -5.51
C PHE A 141 -5.36 -10.62 -6.51
N THR A 142 -5.61 -10.93 -7.79
CA THR A 142 -5.92 -9.91 -8.80
C THR A 142 -7.21 -9.18 -8.43
N ALA A 143 -8.27 -9.91 -8.07
CA ALA A 143 -9.53 -9.33 -7.61
C ALA A 143 -9.36 -8.49 -6.34
N LEU A 144 -8.55 -8.97 -5.38
CA LEU A 144 -8.19 -8.20 -4.18
C LEU A 144 -7.50 -6.87 -4.54
N SER A 145 -6.49 -6.92 -5.41
CA SER A 145 -5.76 -5.72 -5.84
C SER A 145 -6.66 -4.73 -6.59
N GLU A 146 -7.63 -5.23 -7.37
CA GLU A 146 -8.62 -4.39 -8.06
C GLU A 146 -9.59 -3.74 -7.08
N TYR A 147 -10.07 -4.48 -6.10
CA TYR A 147 -10.92 -3.97 -5.03
C TYR A 147 -10.20 -2.85 -4.23
N LEU A 148 -8.94 -3.09 -3.84
CA LEU A 148 -8.13 -2.13 -3.08
C LEU A 148 -7.56 -0.99 -3.91
N LYS A 149 -7.74 -0.99 -5.23
CA LYS A 149 -7.35 0.13 -6.09
C LYS A 149 -8.29 1.32 -5.94
N HIS A 150 -9.59 1.07 -5.83
CA HIS A 150 -10.63 2.11 -5.88
C HIS A 150 -10.97 2.63 -4.48
N ASN A 151 -10.16 3.55 -3.96
CA ASN A 151 -10.34 4.10 -2.62
C ASN A 151 -11.04 5.47 -2.64
N PHE A 152 -11.77 5.81 -1.58
CA PHE A 152 -12.21 7.19 -1.33
C PHE A 152 -11.01 8.11 -1.11
N TYR A 153 -10.00 7.60 -0.41
CA TYR A 153 -8.73 8.26 -0.14
C TYR A 153 -7.67 7.18 0.11
N VAL A 154 -6.44 7.39 -0.35
CA VAL A 154 -5.31 6.51 0.01
C VAL A 154 -4.48 7.21 1.06
N SER A 155 -4.55 6.71 2.30
CA SER A 155 -3.76 7.25 3.40
C SER A 155 -2.30 6.83 3.27
N PRO A 156 -1.34 7.77 3.43
CA PRO A 156 0.08 7.40 3.49
C PRO A 156 0.42 6.53 4.72
N ASN A 157 -0.49 6.41 5.69
CA ASN A 157 -0.36 5.57 6.88
C ASN A 157 -1.32 4.35 6.86
N GLY A 158 -2.01 4.12 5.74
CA GLY A 158 -3.02 3.05 5.61
C GLY A 158 -2.44 1.65 5.39
N ASP A 159 -1.15 1.55 5.09
CA ASP A 159 -0.43 0.31 4.80
C ASP A 159 -1.07 -0.56 3.70
N LEU A 160 -1.85 0.03 2.78
CA LEU A 160 -2.52 -0.71 1.69
C LEU A 160 -1.53 -1.50 0.86
N LEU A 161 -0.50 -0.81 0.38
CA LEU A 161 0.53 -1.37 -0.48
C LEU A 161 1.41 -2.37 0.29
N GLU A 162 1.77 -2.05 1.52
CA GLU A 162 2.51 -2.91 2.43
C GLU A 162 1.80 -4.24 2.62
N ASN A 163 0.49 -4.21 2.90
CA ASN A 163 -0.32 -5.40 3.09
C ASN A 163 -0.48 -6.20 1.80
N LEU A 164 -0.68 -5.55 0.65
CA LEU A 164 -0.70 -6.23 -0.66
C LEU A 164 0.64 -6.94 -0.95
N ILE A 165 1.78 -6.30 -0.65
CA ILE A 165 3.10 -6.91 -0.82
C ILE A 165 3.34 -8.06 0.18
N LYS A 166 2.85 -7.96 1.42
CA LYS A 166 2.93 -9.07 2.38
C LYS A 166 2.15 -10.28 1.89
N ILE A 167 0.92 -10.07 1.40
CA ILE A 167 0.07 -11.13 0.83
C ILE A 167 0.73 -11.75 -0.40
N GLU A 168 1.26 -10.94 -1.32
CA GLU A 168 2.00 -11.40 -2.50
C GLU A 168 3.13 -12.34 -2.10
N LYS A 169 4.00 -11.91 -1.17
CA LYS A 169 5.19 -12.66 -0.76
C LYS A 169 4.84 -13.98 -0.10
N ARG A 170 3.83 -13.98 0.75
CA ARG A 170 3.33 -15.19 1.42
C ARG A 170 2.86 -16.23 0.40
N ASN A 171 2.09 -15.78 -0.59
CA ASN A 171 1.45 -16.64 -1.58
C ASN A 171 2.34 -16.94 -2.80
N LYS A 172 3.44 -16.18 -2.95
CA LYS A 172 4.37 -16.22 -4.08
C LYS A 172 3.65 -16.02 -5.43
N ILE A 173 2.69 -15.09 -5.47
CA ILE A 173 1.82 -14.88 -6.64
C ILE A 173 2.67 -14.53 -7.87
N PHE A 174 3.57 -13.56 -7.76
CA PHE A 174 4.41 -13.14 -8.89
C PHE A 174 5.46 -14.18 -9.29
N THR A 175 5.77 -15.16 -8.45
CA THR A 175 6.66 -16.25 -8.88
C THR A 175 5.94 -17.24 -9.79
N LYS A 176 4.62 -17.39 -9.62
CA LYS A 176 3.78 -18.34 -10.35
C LYS A 176 3.08 -17.73 -11.59
N ALA A 177 2.87 -16.41 -11.58
CA ALA A 177 2.20 -15.67 -12.64
C ALA A 177 3.09 -15.47 -13.89
N ASN A 178 2.47 -15.37 -15.06
CA ASN A 178 3.09 -14.93 -16.29
C ASN A 178 3.22 -13.39 -16.35
N ASP A 179 3.87 -12.86 -17.38
CA ASP A 179 4.18 -11.43 -17.47
C ASP A 179 2.92 -10.55 -17.67
N GLU A 180 1.90 -11.03 -18.40
CA GLU A 180 0.64 -10.29 -18.59
C GLU A 180 -0.19 -10.23 -17.31
N GLU A 181 -0.23 -11.36 -16.59
CA GLU A 181 -0.84 -11.51 -15.28
C GLU A 181 -0.21 -10.57 -14.24
N LYS A 182 1.13 -10.51 -14.19
CA LYS A 182 1.86 -9.57 -13.33
C LYS A 182 1.55 -8.14 -13.68
N LEU A 183 1.54 -7.80 -14.97
CA LEU A 183 1.27 -6.44 -15.43
C LEU A 183 -0.10 -5.94 -14.94
N ALA A 184 -1.13 -6.80 -14.95
CA ALA A 184 -2.45 -6.42 -14.44
C ALA A 184 -2.41 -6.00 -12.96
N ILE A 185 -1.75 -6.78 -12.11
CA ILE A 185 -1.60 -6.47 -10.69
C ILE A 185 -0.70 -5.24 -10.49
N ILE A 186 0.42 -5.14 -11.21
CA ILE A 186 1.35 -4.00 -11.11
C ILE A 186 0.63 -2.69 -11.46
N LYS A 187 -0.25 -2.69 -12.46
CA LYS A 187 -1.08 -1.53 -12.78
C LYS A 187 -1.97 -1.11 -11.60
N ASN A 188 -2.56 -2.08 -10.90
CA ASN A 188 -3.37 -1.80 -9.73
C ASN A 188 -2.53 -1.21 -8.58
N LEU A 189 -1.35 -1.77 -8.30
CA LEU A 189 -0.43 -1.23 -7.30
C LEU A 189 0.03 0.19 -7.63
N LEU A 190 0.36 0.46 -8.90
CA LEU A 190 0.76 1.78 -9.36
C LEU A 190 -0.38 2.79 -9.31
N GLN A 191 -1.62 2.36 -9.52
CA GLN A 191 -2.77 3.26 -9.35
C GLN A 191 -2.97 3.65 -7.88
N ILE A 192 -2.76 2.74 -6.92
CA ILE A 192 -2.80 3.08 -5.49
C ILE A 192 -1.71 4.11 -5.14
N ILE A 193 -0.50 3.95 -5.70
CA ILE A 193 0.58 4.95 -5.59
C ILE A 193 0.14 6.29 -6.20
N ASP A 194 -0.45 6.27 -7.39
CA ASP A 194 -0.92 7.48 -8.08
C ASP A 194 -2.00 8.24 -7.30
N ASP A 195 -2.85 7.54 -6.56
CA ASP A 195 -3.92 8.11 -5.75
C ASP A 195 -3.47 8.50 -4.33
N THR A 196 -2.21 8.25 -3.96
CA THR A 196 -1.63 8.73 -2.70
C THR A 196 -1.13 10.17 -2.89
N GLU A 197 -1.70 11.11 -2.12
CA GLU A 197 -1.40 12.54 -2.27
C GLU A 197 0.08 12.88 -2.09
N PHE A 198 0.77 12.23 -1.15
CA PHE A 198 2.20 12.40 -0.93
C PHE A 198 2.84 11.17 -0.30
N HIS A 199 4.03 10.82 -0.78
CA HIS A 199 4.76 9.66 -0.28
C HIS A 199 5.97 10.09 0.53
N HIS A 200 6.08 9.62 1.76
CA HIS A 200 7.29 9.85 2.56
C HIS A 200 8.49 9.04 2.06
N ASP A 201 8.24 7.96 1.32
CA ASP A 201 9.26 7.18 0.63
C ASP A 201 8.74 6.49 -0.65
N ILE A 202 9.64 5.82 -1.38
CA ILE A 202 9.31 5.02 -2.56
C ILE A 202 9.67 3.53 -2.36
N VAL A 203 9.64 3.05 -1.12
CA VAL A 203 10.06 1.68 -0.77
C VAL A 203 9.21 0.66 -1.48
N ILE A 204 7.89 0.83 -1.49
CA ILE A 204 6.98 -0.07 -2.22
C ILE A 204 7.25 0.00 -3.72
N PHE A 205 7.36 1.19 -4.31
CA PHE A 205 7.66 1.31 -5.73
C PHE A 205 8.94 0.54 -6.11
N LYS A 206 10.02 0.67 -5.33
CA LYS A 206 11.24 -0.10 -5.55
C LYS A 206 11.05 -1.61 -5.39
N LYS A 207 10.18 -2.07 -4.49
CA LYS A 207 9.81 -3.50 -4.38
C LYS A 207 9.03 -3.95 -5.61
N ILE A 208 8.17 -3.11 -6.18
CA ILE A 208 7.47 -3.40 -7.45
C ILE A 208 8.48 -3.63 -8.57
N LEU A 209 9.50 -2.76 -8.68
CA LEU A 209 10.55 -2.90 -9.69
C LEU A 209 11.28 -4.25 -9.60
N ASP A 210 11.44 -4.82 -8.41
CA ASP A 210 12.12 -6.11 -8.20
C ASP A 210 11.37 -7.33 -8.75
N PHE A 211 10.07 -7.20 -9.02
CA PHE A 211 9.29 -8.31 -9.57
C PHE A 211 9.38 -8.43 -11.09
N ILE A 212 9.97 -7.44 -11.74
CA ILE A 212 10.00 -7.28 -13.18
C ILE A 212 11.27 -7.92 -13.72
N LYS A 213 11.11 -8.86 -14.64
CA LYS A 213 12.25 -9.47 -15.34
C LYS A 213 12.73 -8.55 -16.44
N ILE A 214 14.03 -8.58 -16.73
CA ILE A 214 14.61 -7.80 -17.84
C ILE A 214 13.99 -8.09 -19.21
N SER A 215 13.40 -9.28 -19.39
CA SER A 215 12.70 -9.70 -20.61
C SER A 215 11.26 -9.19 -20.71
N ASP A 216 10.69 -8.63 -19.63
CA ASP A 216 9.30 -8.15 -19.60
C ASP A 216 9.21 -6.70 -20.10
N GLU A 217 9.40 -6.53 -21.40
CA GLU A 217 9.46 -5.22 -22.05
C GLU A 217 8.18 -4.39 -21.85
N LYS A 218 7.01 -5.03 -21.81
CA LYS A 218 5.72 -4.36 -21.62
C LYS A 218 5.63 -3.76 -20.22
N THR A 219 5.96 -4.53 -19.19
CA THR A 219 5.92 -4.03 -17.81
C THR A 219 7.01 -3.00 -17.57
N ILE A 220 8.22 -3.22 -18.11
CA ILE A 220 9.31 -2.23 -18.06
C ILE A 220 8.84 -0.90 -18.67
N TYR A 221 8.27 -0.92 -19.88
CA TYR A 221 7.76 0.29 -20.51
C TYR A 221 6.75 1.01 -19.62
N TYR A 222 5.83 0.28 -19.01
CA TYR A 222 4.82 0.87 -18.12
C TYR A 222 5.44 1.54 -16.89
N VAL A 223 6.31 0.82 -16.16
CA VAL A 223 6.88 1.36 -14.91
C VAL A 223 7.89 2.47 -15.14
N LYS A 224 8.65 2.43 -16.24
CA LYS A 224 9.59 3.50 -16.60
C LYS A 224 8.87 4.81 -16.86
N ASN A 225 7.67 4.77 -17.43
CA ASN A 225 6.88 5.95 -17.77
C ASN A 225 5.88 6.36 -16.66
N PHE A 226 5.87 5.65 -15.54
CA PHE A 226 5.01 5.99 -14.41
C PHE A 226 5.52 7.25 -13.70
N ILE A 227 4.66 8.27 -13.65
CA ILE A 227 4.83 9.48 -12.85
C ILE A 227 3.49 9.70 -12.13
N PRO A 228 3.45 9.71 -10.79
CA PRO A 228 2.21 9.94 -10.06
C PRO A 228 1.67 11.34 -10.33
N LYS A 229 0.36 11.54 -10.21
CA LYS A 229 -0.37 12.81 -10.39
C LYS A 229 0.25 13.98 -9.62
N ASN A 230 0.76 13.72 -8.42
CA ASN A 230 1.39 14.74 -7.58
C ASN A 230 2.77 15.20 -8.11
N GLN A 231 3.33 14.55 -9.13
CA GLN A 231 4.63 14.88 -9.73
C GLN A 231 5.77 14.98 -8.71
N GLN A 232 5.71 14.17 -7.66
CA GLN A 232 6.71 14.19 -6.60
C GLN A 232 8.13 13.92 -7.14
N GLY A 233 9.12 14.68 -6.66
CA GLY A 233 10.46 14.77 -7.25
C GLY A 233 11.19 13.43 -7.34
N CYS A 234 11.07 12.58 -6.32
CA CYS A 234 11.69 11.26 -6.33
C CYS A 234 11.19 10.36 -7.47
N TYR A 235 9.92 10.44 -7.86
CA TYR A 235 9.37 9.68 -8.99
C TYR A 235 9.84 10.27 -10.34
N LEU A 236 9.91 11.59 -10.47
CA LEU A 236 10.43 12.25 -11.67
C LEU A 236 11.88 11.89 -11.95
N ILE A 237 12.73 11.87 -10.91
CA ILE A 237 14.12 11.41 -11.05
C ILE A 237 14.21 9.94 -11.35
N THR A 238 13.36 9.12 -10.73
CA THR A 238 13.31 7.69 -11.03
C THR A 238 12.95 7.45 -12.51
N ASN A 239 11.92 8.13 -13.01
CA ASN A 239 11.54 8.12 -14.42
C ASN A 239 12.72 8.53 -15.33
N LYS A 240 13.40 9.64 -15.03
CA LYS A 240 14.56 10.10 -15.82
C LYS A 240 15.69 9.09 -15.86
N ILE A 241 16.11 8.57 -14.71
CA ILE A 241 17.20 7.59 -14.60
C ILE A 241 16.84 6.32 -15.37
N LEU A 242 15.62 5.81 -15.22
CA LEU A 242 15.19 4.60 -15.90
C LEU A 242 15.04 4.78 -17.42
N ASN A 243 14.85 6.00 -17.92
CA ASN A 243 14.71 6.31 -19.35
C ASN A 243 15.99 6.87 -20.00
N LEU A 244 17.14 6.84 -19.32
CA LEU A 244 18.41 7.17 -19.96
C LEU A 244 18.66 6.26 -21.16
N ALA A 245 19.25 6.79 -22.24
CA ALA A 245 19.48 6.04 -23.48
C ALA A 245 20.29 4.75 -23.23
N HIS A 246 21.22 4.80 -22.27
CA HIS A 246 22.06 3.68 -21.89
C HIS A 246 21.38 2.65 -20.97
N SER A 247 20.08 2.79 -20.68
CA SER A 247 19.29 1.88 -19.83
C SER A 247 18.66 0.71 -20.60
N GLU A 248 18.69 0.74 -21.93
CA GLU A 248 18.15 -0.31 -22.78
C GLU A 248 18.84 -1.65 -22.48
N GLY A 249 18.04 -2.70 -22.25
CA GLY A 249 18.55 -4.03 -21.87
C GLY A 249 19.30 -4.09 -20.54
N LYS A 250 19.23 -3.05 -19.69
CA LYS A 250 19.93 -2.97 -18.39
C LYS A 250 19.01 -2.59 -17.22
N PHE A 251 17.74 -2.95 -17.29
CA PHE A 251 16.73 -2.55 -16.30
C PHE A 251 17.18 -2.85 -14.86
N ASP A 252 17.59 -4.08 -14.57
CA ASP A 252 18.03 -4.51 -13.22
C ASP A 252 19.19 -3.68 -12.68
N LEU A 253 20.15 -3.31 -13.54
CA LEU A 253 21.29 -2.47 -13.17
C LEU A 253 20.82 -1.07 -12.76
N TYR A 254 19.85 -0.49 -13.47
CA TYR A 254 19.32 0.84 -13.13
C TYR A 254 18.44 0.80 -11.88
N VAL A 255 17.70 -0.29 -11.65
CA VAL A 255 16.99 -0.52 -10.37
C VAL A 255 17.99 -0.62 -9.21
N LYS A 256 19.11 -1.34 -9.39
CA LYS A 256 20.22 -1.42 -8.42
C LYS A 256 20.78 -0.02 -8.14
N THR A 257 21.02 0.77 -9.19
CA THR A 257 21.51 2.16 -9.07
C THR A 257 20.55 3.06 -8.29
N LEU A 258 19.25 3.02 -8.56
CA LEU A 258 18.25 3.79 -7.83
C LEU A 258 18.27 3.49 -6.33
N LYS A 259 18.33 2.20 -5.97
CA LYS A 259 18.41 1.77 -4.58
C LYS A 259 19.67 2.26 -3.88
N TRP A 260 20.80 2.24 -4.59
CA TRP A 260 22.06 2.75 -4.09
C TRP A 260 22.05 4.28 -3.90
N LEU A 261 21.52 5.04 -4.86
CA LEU A 261 21.34 6.49 -4.72
C LEU A 261 20.44 6.83 -3.52
N ASP A 262 19.35 6.08 -3.32
CA ASP A 262 18.46 6.25 -2.17
C ASP A 262 19.07 5.75 -0.84
N SER A 263 20.31 5.24 -0.83
CA SER A 263 20.97 4.76 0.39
C SER A 263 21.86 5.81 1.07
N ALA A 264 22.00 7.01 0.51
CA ALA A 264 22.79 8.09 1.12
C ALA A 264 22.20 8.54 2.48
N ARG A 265 22.89 8.18 3.56
CA ARG A 265 22.55 8.55 4.95
C ARG A 265 23.78 9.16 5.63
N GLY A 266 23.54 10.06 6.59
CA GLY A 266 24.62 10.73 7.34
C GLY A 266 25.20 11.94 6.64
N LYS A 267 26.34 12.42 7.17
CA LYS A 267 27.07 13.60 6.65
C LYS A 267 28.06 13.23 5.55
N GLU A 268 28.64 12.03 5.62
CA GLU A 268 29.64 11.52 4.68
C GLU A 268 29.25 10.13 4.17
N PRO A 269 29.75 9.70 3.00
CA PRO A 269 29.53 8.35 2.48
C PRO A 269 29.96 7.28 3.48
N SER A 270 29.07 6.32 3.77
CA SER A 270 29.45 5.16 4.58
C SER A 270 30.37 4.24 3.78
N LYS A 271 31.14 3.38 4.48
CA LYS A 271 31.96 2.35 3.82
C LYS A 271 31.14 1.47 2.87
N GLY A 272 29.95 1.05 3.29
CA GLY A 272 29.06 0.24 2.45
C GLY A 272 28.56 1.00 1.21
N TRP A 273 28.28 2.30 1.35
CA TRP A 273 27.91 3.14 0.20
C TRP A 273 29.06 3.24 -0.81
N LEU A 274 30.30 3.43 -0.33
CA LEU A 274 31.51 3.52 -1.17
C LEU A 274 31.85 2.20 -1.85
N THR A 275 31.65 1.06 -1.18
CA THR A 275 31.79 -0.26 -1.81
C THR A 275 30.83 -0.40 -3.00
N ASN A 276 29.55 -0.11 -2.79
CA ASN A 276 28.54 -0.17 -3.84
C ASN A 276 28.81 0.83 -4.97
N PHE A 277 29.32 2.02 -4.64
CA PHE A 277 29.76 3.00 -5.64
C PHE A 277 30.83 2.43 -6.56
N ASN A 278 31.88 1.83 -6.00
CA ASN A 278 32.98 1.28 -6.79
C ASN A 278 32.52 0.12 -7.69
N GLU A 279 31.61 -0.73 -7.21
CA GLU A 279 30.98 -1.78 -8.01
C GLU A 279 30.19 -1.18 -9.19
N LEU A 280 29.23 -0.29 -8.90
CA LEU A 280 28.39 0.33 -9.92
C LEU A 280 29.18 1.20 -10.90
N LYS A 281 30.24 1.86 -10.44
CA LYS A 281 31.15 2.64 -11.29
C LYS A 281 31.86 1.78 -12.32
N ASN A 282 32.21 0.54 -11.97
CA ASN A 282 32.80 -0.40 -12.92
C ASN A 282 31.75 -0.95 -13.91
N GLU A 283 30.51 -1.14 -13.47
CA GLU A 283 29.42 -1.66 -14.31
C GLU A 283 28.82 -0.61 -15.27
N LEU A 284 28.67 0.64 -14.82
CA LEU A 284 28.07 1.74 -15.58
C LEU A 284 29.10 2.58 -16.35
N GLY A 285 30.31 2.74 -15.82
CA GLY A 285 31.27 3.71 -16.34
C GLY A 285 31.04 5.13 -15.79
N LYS A 286 32.05 5.99 -15.96
CA LYS A 286 32.05 7.34 -15.37
C LYS A 286 31.07 8.28 -16.07
N GLU A 287 30.94 8.14 -17.38
CA GLU A 287 30.10 9.00 -18.23
C GLU A 287 28.63 8.87 -17.85
N ILE A 288 28.14 7.63 -17.66
CA ILE A 288 26.76 7.37 -17.26
C ILE A 288 26.50 7.85 -15.83
N LEU A 289 27.45 7.64 -14.90
CA LEU A 289 27.32 8.17 -13.53
C LEU A 289 27.25 9.70 -13.51
N GLN A 290 28.04 10.36 -14.36
CA GLN A 290 27.99 11.81 -14.52
C GLN A 290 26.63 12.26 -15.07
N GLU A 291 26.10 11.59 -16.09
CA GLU A 291 24.77 11.87 -16.65
C GLU A 291 23.66 11.73 -15.61
N ILE A 292 23.65 10.62 -14.84
CA ILE A 292 22.71 10.41 -13.73
C ILE A 292 22.82 11.54 -12.70
N THR A 293 24.04 11.89 -12.33
CA THR A 293 24.33 12.94 -11.35
C THR A 293 23.79 14.30 -11.82
N ASP A 294 24.01 14.65 -13.07
CA ASP A 294 23.55 15.92 -13.63
C ASP A 294 22.03 15.95 -13.78
N GLU A 295 21.37 14.84 -14.14
CA GLU A 295 19.90 14.77 -14.16
C GLU A 295 19.29 14.97 -12.77
N ILE A 296 19.90 14.40 -11.72
CA ILE A 296 19.45 14.59 -10.33
C ILE A 296 19.56 16.06 -9.92
N LEU A 297 20.72 16.68 -10.16
CA LEU A 297 21.00 18.04 -9.70
C LEU A 297 20.20 19.10 -10.47
N LYS A 298 19.82 18.84 -11.73
CA LYS A 298 18.88 19.70 -12.47
C LYS A 298 17.52 19.84 -11.78
N LEU A 299 17.11 18.85 -10.99
CA LEU A 299 15.83 18.84 -10.26
C LEU A 299 15.99 19.09 -8.75
N GLU A 300 17.13 19.62 -8.30
CA GLU A 300 17.37 19.82 -6.86
C GLU A 300 16.31 20.68 -6.15
N SER A 301 15.66 21.58 -6.89
CA SER A 301 14.55 22.41 -6.42
C SER A 301 13.34 21.59 -5.97
N LEU A 302 13.19 20.34 -6.43
CA LEU A 302 12.12 19.42 -6.06
C LEU A 302 12.40 18.65 -4.77
N ALA A 303 13.42 19.02 -3.99
CA ALA A 303 13.67 18.48 -2.65
C ALA A 303 12.52 18.76 -1.65
N TYR A 304 11.61 19.66 -2.01
CA TYR A 304 10.41 19.99 -1.28
C TYR A 304 9.22 19.92 -2.23
N HIS A 305 8.15 19.26 -1.77
CA HIS A 305 6.88 19.22 -2.46
C HIS A 305 5.96 20.32 -1.90
N ASP A 306 5.37 21.11 -2.79
CA ASP A 306 4.59 22.30 -2.44
C ASP A 306 3.09 22.01 -2.50
N PHE A 307 2.39 22.24 -1.39
CA PHE A 307 0.92 22.16 -1.29
C PHE A 307 0.28 23.56 -1.27
N GLY A 308 1.00 24.60 -1.71
CA GLY A 308 0.59 25.99 -1.78
C GLY A 308 0.70 26.74 -0.45
N SER A 309 0.14 26.17 0.63
CA SER A 309 0.18 26.80 1.97
C SER A 309 1.27 26.25 2.89
N TYR A 310 1.82 25.09 2.55
CA TYR A 310 2.91 24.42 3.25
C TYR A 310 3.71 23.57 2.26
N SER A 311 4.97 23.29 2.60
CA SER A 311 5.82 22.40 1.81
C SER A 311 6.32 21.25 2.66
N TRP A 312 6.33 20.04 2.12
CA TRP A 312 6.91 18.88 2.80
C TRP A 312 8.21 18.46 2.14
N PRO A 313 9.20 17.99 2.93
CA PRO A 313 10.44 17.50 2.38
C PRO A 313 10.22 16.16 1.66
N ASP A 314 10.70 16.05 0.42
CA ASP A 314 10.86 14.75 -0.25
C ASP A 314 12.19 14.15 0.20
N ASP A 315 12.13 13.31 1.23
CA ASP A 315 13.33 12.73 1.83
C ASP A 315 14.06 11.76 0.91
N VAL A 316 13.38 11.13 -0.07
CA VAL A 316 14.05 10.31 -1.09
C VAL A 316 14.82 11.20 -2.04
N MET A 317 14.18 12.26 -2.54
CA MET A 317 14.81 13.22 -3.45
C MET A 317 16.04 13.88 -2.81
N LYS A 318 15.95 14.27 -1.54
CA LYS A 318 17.11 14.78 -0.79
C LYS A 318 18.28 13.80 -0.74
N ARG A 319 18.00 12.51 -0.67
CA ARG A 319 19.04 11.47 -0.67
C ARG A 319 19.63 11.26 -2.05
N PHE A 320 18.82 11.32 -3.11
CA PHE A 320 19.33 11.35 -4.48
C PHE A 320 20.28 12.54 -4.70
N ILE A 321 19.87 13.76 -4.31
CA ILE A 321 20.70 14.96 -4.40
C ILE A 321 22.01 14.79 -3.63
N LYS A 322 21.94 14.30 -2.39
CA LYS A 322 23.12 14.02 -1.57
C LYS A 322 24.06 13.01 -2.24
N SER A 323 23.53 11.91 -2.77
CA SER A 323 24.32 10.94 -3.53
C SER A 323 24.99 11.59 -4.73
N ALA A 324 24.25 12.40 -5.52
CA ALA A 324 24.81 13.10 -6.67
C ALA A 324 25.96 14.06 -6.27
N GLN A 325 25.82 14.78 -5.15
CA GLN A 325 26.88 15.64 -4.62
C GLN A 325 28.14 14.85 -4.23
N TRP A 326 27.98 13.74 -3.49
CA TRP A 326 29.10 12.87 -3.15
C TRP A 326 29.79 12.27 -4.37
N ILE A 327 29.02 11.88 -5.39
CA ILE A 327 29.57 11.39 -6.66
C ILE A 327 30.47 12.47 -7.28
N LYS A 328 30.02 13.74 -7.36
CA LYS A 328 30.84 14.85 -7.87
C LYS A 328 32.16 15.04 -7.10
N GLU A 329 32.14 14.87 -5.79
CA GLU A 329 33.34 15.02 -4.95
C GLU A 329 34.32 13.84 -5.09
N LEU A 330 33.82 12.65 -5.43
CA LEU A 330 34.62 11.41 -5.59
C LEU A 330 35.18 11.23 -7.00
N HIS A 331 34.84 12.10 -7.95
CA HIS A 331 35.21 12.00 -9.36
C HIS A 331 36.40 12.87 -9.77
#